data_AF-A0A430GUD1-F1
#
_entry.id   AF-A0A430GUD1-F1
#
_cell.length_a   1.000
_cell.length_b   1.000
_cell.length_c   1.000
_cell.angle_alpha   90.00
_cell.angle_beta   90.00
_cell.angle_gamma   90.00
#
_symmetry.space_group_name_H-M   'P 1'
#
loop_
_entity.id
_entity.type
_entity.pdbx_description
1 polymer ?
#
loop_
_entity_poly.entity_id
_entity_poly.type
_entity_poly.pdbx_seq_one_letter_code
_entity_poly.pdbx_strand_id
1 'polypeptide(L)'
;MDSHYLQQQRFQLQKRVRRLNSCNPKIFHSSLIQFWNYLQAQPLLAGILARRKAEAPDHADDLAALQNGQIPIFAHESEASAFVFRVIEHCIEQPLGGGLGPEIMIGRGFVRTGKTDEMLDGFREHFLEPFYENLDESLDQQAAVLSLLIKYKRKVEWFERDIAHSLAADGERALARHLYAYLFDQGLDFHIEPQSASGEADLVSPDLVLDAKIFDGDASSRGTRYIKHGVNQLMTYTRDFNQLVGYLVIYRTCPEDLQFPFAGSDVLVPFVSFGGKTLYLLIVDICSHERPASKRGALRAHVMDTPDLIAVLTEATVEQADSPRESDAQPSNV
;
A
#
# COMPACT_ATOMS: atom_id res chain seq x y z
N MET A 1 -12.20 -12.38 -0.33
CA MET A 1 -12.89 -11.54 0.65
C MET A 1 -11.99 -10.50 1.34
N ASP A 2 -10.64 -10.48 1.26
CA ASP A 2 -9.88 -9.19 1.32
C ASP A 2 -10.07 -8.33 0.08
N SER A 3 -10.41 -9.03 -1.00
CA SER A 3 -11.18 -8.48 -2.11
C SER A 3 -12.34 -7.60 -1.64
N HIS A 4 -13.00 -7.80 -0.47
CA HIS A 4 -14.09 -6.91 -0.04
C HIS A 4 -13.63 -5.55 0.47
N TYR A 5 -12.52 -5.44 1.20
CA TYR A 5 -12.01 -4.12 1.60
C TYR A 5 -11.58 -3.32 0.37
N LEU A 6 -10.78 -3.92 -0.51
CA LEU A 6 -10.35 -3.27 -1.76
C LEU A 6 -11.54 -2.99 -2.68
N GLN A 7 -12.50 -3.92 -2.82
CA GLN A 7 -13.73 -3.71 -3.58
C GLN A 7 -14.61 -2.62 -2.95
N GLN A 8 -14.65 -2.52 -1.62
CA GLN A 8 -15.35 -1.44 -0.93
C GLN A 8 -14.66 -0.10 -1.20
N GLN A 9 -13.33 -0.03 -1.14
CA GLN A 9 -12.58 1.18 -1.47
C GLN A 9 -12.81 1.58 -2.93
N ARG A 10 -12.73 0.64 -3.89
CA ARG A 10 -13.06 0.85 -5.30
C ARG A 10 -14.49 1.33 -5.51
N PHE A 11 -15.45 0.67 -4.87
CA PHE A 11 -16.85 1.05 -4.96
C PHE A 11 -17.08 2.47 -4.43
N GLN A 12 -16.46 2.84 -3.31
CA GLN A 12 -16.58 4.20 -2.77
C GLN A 12 -15.86 5.24 -3.64
N LEU A 13 -14.68 4.90 -4.17
CA LEU A 13 -13.92 5.72 -5.12
C LEU A 13 -14.78 6.01 -6.37
N GLN A 14 -15.27 4.96 -7.04
CA GLN A 14 -16.12 5.05 -8.22
C GLN A 14 -17.41 5.85 -7.93
N LYS A 15 -18.07 5.60 -6.79
CA LYS A 15 -19.27 6.33 -6.38
C LYS A 15 -19.03 7.83 -6.18
N ARG A 16 -17.82 8.23 -5.78
CA ARG A 16 -17.47 9.64 -5.59
C ARG A 16 -17.07 10.31 -6.89
N VAL A 17 -16.31 9.63 -7.75
CA VAL A 17 -15.98 10.11 -9.10
C VAL A 17 -17.26 10.30 -9.93
N ARG A 18 -18.20 9.35 -9.90
CA ARG A 18 -19.52 9.50 -10.54
C ARG A 18 -20.30 10.72 -10.04
N ARG A 19 -20.12 11.12 -8.77
CA ARG A 19 -20.72 12.35 -8.23
C ARG A 19 -20.03 13.60 -8.76
N LEU A 20 -18.70 13.59 -8.89
CA LEU A 20 -17.95 14.68 -9.52
C LEU A 20 -18.32 14.85 -11.00
N ASN A 21 -18.44 13.73 -11.74
CA ASN A 21 -18.83 13.73 -13.15
C ASN A 21 -20.26 14.24 -13.39
N SER A 22 -21.16 14.10 -12.41
CA SER A 22 -22.54 14.63 -12.50
C SER A 22 -22.74 16.00 -11.80
N CYS A 23 -21.68 16.57 -11.23
CA CYS A 23 -21.76 17.80 -10.44
C CYS A 23 -21.97 19.05 -11.31
N ASN A 24 -22.70 20.05 -10.82
CA ASN A 24 -22.80 21.34 -11.52
C ASN A 24 -21.49 22.14 -11.33
N PRO A 25 -21.03 22.94 -12.32
CA PRO A 25 -19.85 23.78 -12.18
C PRO A 25 -19.78 24.64 -10.91
N LYS A 26 -20.92 25.14 -10.41
CA LYS A 26 -20.98 25.99 -9.21
C LYS A 26 -20.52 25.30 -7.93
N ILE A 27 -20.66 23.98 -7.85
CA ILE A 27 -20.32 23.17 -6.67
C ILE A 27 -19.21 22.15 -6.96
N PHE A 28 -18.66 22.16 -8.19
CA PHE A 28 -17.65 21.21 -8.60
C PHE A 28 -16.37 21.33 -7.76
N HIS A 29 -15.82 22.53 -7.64
CA HIS A 29 -14.58 22.77 -6.89
C HIS A 29 -14.69 22.34 -5.42
N SER A 30 -15.77 22.72 -4.73
CA SER A 30 -15.99 22.28 -3.34
C SER A 30 -16.17 20.76 -3.24
N SER A 31 -16.79 20.13 -4.24
CA SER A 31 -16.90 18.67 -4.31
C SER A 31 -15.55 18.00 -4.57
N LEU A 32 -14.69 18.61 -5.39
CA LEU A 32 -13.34 18.13 -5.68
C LEU A 32 -12.47 18.16 -4.40
N ILE A 33 -12.54 19.25 -3.63
CA ILE A 33 -11.89 19.33 -2.31
C ILE A 33 -12.39 18.24 -1.36
N GLN A 34 -13.70 18.02 -1.28
CA GLN A 34 -14.25 16.95 -0.45
C GLN A 34 -13.81 15.56 -0.90
N PHE A 35 -13.66 15.36 -2.22
CA PHE A 35 -13.13 14.13 -2.77
C PHE A 35 -11.67 13.93 -2.38
N TRP A 36 -10.82 14.95 -2.56
CA TRP A 36 -9.42 14.92 -2.16
C TRP A 36 -9.23 14.62 -0.67
N ASN A 37 -9.98 15.31 0.19
CA ASN A 37 -9.97 15.06 1.64
C ASN A 37 -10.40 13.63 1.97
N TYR A 38 -11.36 13.07 1.22
CA TYR A 38 -11.73 11.66 1.37
C TYR A 38 -10.56 10.73 1.00
N LEU A 39 -9.86 10.99 -0.12
CA LEU A 39 -8.70 10.19 -0.51
C LEU A 39 -7.63 10.20 0.59
N GLN A 40 -7.31 11.38 1.14
CA GLN A 40 -6.35 11.53 2.24
C GLN A 40 -6.80 10.87 3.56
N ALA A 41 -8.11 10.73 3.78
CA ALA A 41 -8.65 10.08 4.97
C ALA A 41 -8.63 8.54 4.89
N GLN A 42 -8.49 7.95 3.70
CA GLN A 42 -8.39 6.50 3.54
C GLN A 42 -6.91 6.09 3.49
N PRO A 43 -6.39 5.28 4.43
CA PRO A 43 -4.95 4.97 4.51
C PRO A 43 -4.34 4.50 3.20
N LEU A 44 -5.03 3.63 2.46
CA LEU A 44 -4.56 3.08 1.19
C LEU A 44 -4.43 4.14 0.10
N LEU A 45 -5.47 4.98 -0.07
CA LEU A 45 -5.50 6.04 -1.07
C LEU A 45 -4.55 7.18 -0.68
N ALA A 46 -4.50 7.55 0.60
CA ALA A 46 -3.57 8.53 1.15
C ALA A 46 -2.12 8.13 0.89
N GLY A 47 -1.82 6.84 1.08
CA GLY A 47 -0.55 6.27 0.67
C GLY A 47 -0.28 6.49 -0.82
N ILE A 48 -1.24 6.13 -1.69
CA ILE A 48 -1.08 6.27 -3.15
C ILE A 48 -0.77 7.72 -3.52
N LEU A 49 -1.50 8.68 -2.94
CA LEU A 49 -1.24 10.10 -3.13
C LEU A 49 0.15 10.52 -2.64
N ALA A 50 0.60 10.04 -1.49
CA ALA A 50 1.92 10.37 -0.95
C ALA A 50 3.06 9.85 -1.84
N ARG A 51 2.95 8.60 -2.34
CA ARG A 51 3.90 8.03 -3.29
C ARG A 51 3.95 8.86 -4.57
N ARG A 52 2.78 9.15 -5.18
CA ARG A 52 2.68 9.98 -6.38
C ARG A 52 3.27 11.37 -6.18
N LYS A 53 3.02 12.01 -5.02
CA LYS A 53 3.60 13.32 -4.70
C LYS A 53 5.12 13.31 -4.63
N ALA A 54 5.71 12.21 -4.13
CA ALA A 54 7.16 12.05 -4.03
C ALA A 54 7.82 11.74 -5.38
N GLU A 55 7.13 11.01 -6.27
CA GLU A 55 7.64 10.62 -7.58
C GLU A 55 7.38 11.66 -8.68
N ALA A 56 6.31 12.45 -8.56
CA ALA A 56 5.91 13.42 -9.58
C ALA A 56 6.88 14.62 -9.61
N PRO A 57 7.43 14.98 -10.78
CA PRO A 57 8.18 16.24 -10.93
C PRO A 57 7.36 17.46 -10.53
N ASP A 58 8.06 18.55 -10.22
CA ASP A 58 7.42 19.86 -10.11
C ASP A 58 7.11 20.38 -11.53
N HIS A 59 5.83 20.52 -11.83
CA HIS A 59 5.31 20.91 -13.15
C HIS A 59 4.82 22.37 -13.15
N ALA A 60 5.45 23.24 -12.36
CA ALA A 60 5.03 24.64 -12.21
C ALA A 60 4.90 25.41 -13.54
N ASP A 61 5.89 25.27 -14.44
CA ASP A 61 5.88 25.93 -15.75
C ASP A 61 4.77 25.39 -16.66
N ASP A 62 4.57 24.07 -16.67
CA ASP A 62 3.51 23.40 -17.43
C ASP A 62 2.11 23.80 -16.92
N LEU A 63 1.94 23.92 -15.61
CA LEU A 63 0.69 24.40 -14.99
C LEU A 63 0.39 25.85 -15.37
N ALA A 64 1.41 26.71 -15.39
CA ALA A 64 1.26 28.10 -15.82
C ALA A 64 0.93 28.20 -17.32
N ALA A 65 1.55 27.36 -18.16
CA ALA A 65 1.26 27.26 -19.58
C ALA A 65 -0.19 26.78 -19.82
N LEU A 66 -0.66 25.81 -19.04
CA LEU A 66 -2.01 25.26 -19.10
C LEU A 66 -3.09 26.31 -18.82
N GLN A 67 -2.86 27.21 -17.86
CA GLN A 67 -3.77 28.34 -17.59
C GLN A 67 -3.89 29.31 -18.77
N ASN A 68 -2.88 29.36 -19.63
CA ASN A 68 -2.88 30.14 -20.87
C ASN A 68 -3.42 29.35 -22.07
N GLY A 69 -3.93 28.13 -21.85
CA GLY A 69 -4.49 27.26 -22.89
C GLY A 69 -3.46 26.49 -23.69
N GLN A 70 -2.20 26.42 -23.23
CA GLN A 70 -1.18 25.57 -23.83
C GLN A 70 -1.23 24.18 -23.18
N ILE A 71 -1.51 23.15 -23.98
CA ILE A 71 -1.59 21.77 -23.49
C ILE A 71 -0.19 21.16 -23.53
N PRO A 72 0.40 20.77 -22.39
CA PRO A 72 1.67 20.06 -22.37
C PRO A 72 1.56 18.72 -23.09
N ILE A 73 2.63 18.33 -23.80
CA ILE A 73 2.70 17.04 -24.51
C ILE A 73 3.82 16.24 -23.88
N PHE A 74 3.49 15.03 -23.42
CA PHE A 74 4.43 14.12 -22.77
C PHE A 74 4.81 12.97 -23.70
N ALA A 75 6.04 12.46 -23.57
CA ALA A 75 6.51 11.33 -24.36
C ALA A 75 6.07 9.99 -23.75
N HIS A 76 5.87 9.97 -22.43
CA HIS A 76 5.54 8.76 -21.68
C HIS A 76 4.25 8.94 -20.86
N GLU A 77 3.49 7.86 -20.75
CA GLU A 77 2.26 7.81 -19.96
C GLU A 77 2.52 8.10 -18.46
N SER A 78 3.67 7.68 -17.94
CA SER A 78 4.08 7.96 -16.56
C SER A 78 4.24 9.46 -16.29
N GLU A 79 4.76 10.22 -17.26
CA GLU A 79 4.88 11.68 -17.16
C GLU A 79 3.51 12.36 -17.23
N ALA A 80 2.65 11.90 -18.16
CA ALA A 80 1.28 12.41 -18.27
C ALA A 80 0.48 12.16 -16.98
N SER A 81 0.60 10.97 -16.39
CA SER A 81 -0.02 10.62 -15.10
C SER A 81 0.48 11.50 -13.95
N ALA A 82 1.79 11.74 -13.87
CA ALA A 82 2.37 12.63 -12.86
C ALA A 82 1.88 14.08 -13.03
N PHE A 83 1.76 14.57 -14.26
CA PHE A 83 1.21 15.89 -14.55
C PHE A 83 -0.26 16.00 -14.16
N VAL A 84 -1.08 14.99 -14.49
CA VAL A 84 -2.49 14.93 -14.10
C VAL A 84 -2.63 15.01 -12.57
N PHE A 85 -1.81 14.27 -11.82
CA PHE A 85 -1.77 14.38 -10.35
C PHE A 85 -1.50 15.82 -9.88
N ARG A 86 -0.50 16.49 -10.47
CA ARG A 86 -0.16 17.89 -10.14
C ARG A 86 -1.27 18.88 -10.49
N VAL A 87 -2.00 18.65 -11.59
CA VAL A 87 -3.15 19.49 -11.96
C VAL A 87 -4.26 19.36 -10.92
N ILE A 88 -4.61 18.16 -10.49
CA ILE A 88 -5.60 17.96 -9.42
C ILE A 88 -5.14 18.63 -8.13
N GLU A 89 -3.89 18.40 -7.71
CA GLU A 89 -3.31 19.02 -6.51
C GLU A 89 -3.38 20.55 -6.57
N HIS A 90 -2.96 21.15 -7.68
CA HIS A 90 -3.04 22.60 -7.91
C HIS A 90 -4.49 23.11 -7.79
N CYS A 91 -5.46 22.42 -8.39
CA CYS A 91 -6.86 22.82 -8.29
C CYS A 91 -7.38 22.79 -6.85
N ILE A 92 -6.95 21.84 -6.03
CA ILE A 92 -7.33 21.75 -4.61
C ILE A 92 -6.73 22.88 -3.78
N GLU A 93 -5.51 23.30 -4.08
CA GLU A 93 -4.79 24.31 -3.31
C GLU A 93 -5.26 25.75 -3.60
N GLN A 94 -5.88 25.99 -4.76
CA GLN A 94 -6.34 27.32 -5.15
C GLN A 94 -7.70 27.67 -4.52
N PRO A 95 -7.82 28.79 -3.78
CA PRO A 95 -9.10 29.22 -3.22
C PRO A 95 -10.06 29.75 -4.29
N LEU A 96 -11.37 29.52 -4.09
CA LEU A 96 -12.41 30.18 -4.89
C LEU A 96 -12.45 31.68 -4.61
N GLY A 97 -11.78 32.48 -5.44
CA GLY A 97 -11.78 33.94 -5.40
C GLY A 97 -13.08 34.61 -5.92
N GLY A 98 -14.24 33.98 -5.73
CA GLY A 98 -15.54 34.49 -6.21
C GLY A 98 -15.79 34.38 -7.73
N GLY A 99 -14.84 33.82 -8.48
CA GLY A 99 -14.92 33.55 -9.92
C GLY A 99 -15.20 32.09 -10.26
N LEU A 100 -14.98 31.72 -11.53
CA LEU A 100 -14.95 30.32 -11.96
C LEU A 100 -13.78 29.59 -11.29
N GLY A 101 -13.99 28.33 -10.89
CA GLY A 101 -12.93 27.51 -10.28
C GLY A 101 -11.76 27.26 -11.24
N PRO A 102 -10.56 26.96 -10.71
CA PRO A 102 -9.37 26.69 -11.51
C PRO A 102 -9.59 25.55 -12.53
N GLU A 103 -10.44 24.58 -12.20
CA GLU A 103 -10.77 23.43 -13.06
C GLU A 103 -11.49 23.86 -14.33
N ILE A 104 -12.40 24.83 -14.22
CA ILE A 104 -13.14 25.38 -15.36
C ILE A 104 -12.19 26.17 -16.26
N MET A 105 -11.27 26.94 -15.67
CA MET A 105 -10.29 27.73 -16.41
C MET A 105 -9.31 26.82 -17.16
N ILE A 106 -8.86 25.74 -16.54
CA ILE A 106 -8.01 24.73 -17.17
C ILE A 106 -8.77 24.00 -18.29
N GLY A 107 -9.99 23.56 -18.03
CA GLY A 107 -10.81 22.85 -19.02
C GLY A 107 -11.11 23.68 -20.26
N ARG A 108 -11.20 25.01 -20.13
CA ARG A 108 -11.30 25.94 -21.27
C ARG A 108 -10.14 25.79 -22.28
N GLY A 109 -8.95 25.38 -21.86
CA GLY A 109 -7.83 25.13 -22.78
C GLY A 109 -8.11 24.03 -23.81
N PHE A 110 -9.01 23.09 -23.47
CA PHE A 110 -9.34 21.93 -24.29
C PHE A 110 -10.58 22.14 -25.18
N VAL A 111 -11.45 23.08 -24.80
CA VAL A 111 -12.72 23.32 -25.50
C VAL A 111 -12.81 24.75 -26.05
N ARG A 112 -13.19 24.89 -27.32
CA ARG A 112 -13.34 26.20 -27.99
C ARG A 112 -14.71 26.83 -27.74
N THR A 113 -15.14 26.89 -26.48
CA THR A 113 -16.48 27.34 -26.07
C THR A 113 -16.42 28.27 -24.87
N GLY A 114 -17.46 29.10 -24.72
CA GLY A 114 -17.67 29.98 -23.57
C GLY A 114 -18.55 29.36 -22.48
N LYS A 115 -19.12 28.18 -22.73
CA LYS A 115 -20.07 27.56 -21.80
C LYS A 115 -19.33 26.81 -20.71
N THR A 116 -19.68 27.15 -19.47
CA THR A 116 -19.04 26.63 -18.26
C THR A 116 -19.17 25.11 -18.13
N ASP A 117 -20.30 24.53 -18.53
CA ASP A 117 -20.50 23.08 -18.49
C ASP A 117 -19.53 22.35 -19.44
N GLU A 118 -19.42 22.82 -20.69
CA GLU A 118 -18.50 22.23 -21.67
C GLU A 118 -17.02 22.41 -21.27
N MET A 119 -16.67 23.55 -20.64
CA MET A 119 -15.32 23.74 -20.05
C MET A 119 -15.04 22.74 -18.94
N LEU A 120 -16.01 22.52 -18.05
CA LEU A 120 -15.86 21.55 -16.97
C LEU A 120 -15.73 20.13 -17.51
N ASP A 121 -16.48 19.78 -18.56
CA ASP A 121 -16.37 18.48 -19.21
C ASP A 121 -14.97 18.26 -19.80
N GLY A 122 -14.36 19.31 -20.38
CA GLY A 122 -12.96 19.27 -20.81
C GLY A 122 -12.00 18.92 -19.66
N PHE A 123 -12.19 19.50 -18.48
CA PHE A 123 -11.39 19.15 -17.30
C PHE A 123 -11.64 17.71 -16.83
N ARG A 124 -12.89 17.26 -16.85
CA ARG A 124 -13.24 15.89 -16.43
C ARG A 124 -12.55 14.85 -17.29
N GLU A 125 -12.66 15.01 -18.60
CA GLU A 125 -12.14 14.09 -19.59
C GLU A 125 -10.61 14.01 -19.56
N HIS A 126 -9.92 15.14 -19.38
CA HIS A 126 -8.47 15.20 -19.52
C HIS A 126 -7.70 15.08 -18.20
N PHE A 127 -8.35 15.29 -17.05
CA PHE A 127 -7.67 15.26 -15.75
C PHE A 127 -8.40 14.40 -14.71
N LEU A 128 -9.70 14.58 -14.51
CA LEU A 128 -10.39 13.84 -13.45
C LEU A 128 -10.48 12.35 -13.74
N GLU A 129 -10.87 11.95 -14.96
CA GLU A 129 -11.01 10.55 -15.33
C GLU A 129 -9.64 9.85 -15.36
N PRO A 130 -8.58 10.40 -16.01
CA PRO A 130 -7.25 9.80 -15.97
C PRO A 130 -6.67 9.71 -14.56
N PHE A 131 -6.94 10.69 -13.69
CA PHE A 131 -6.55 10.62 -12.28
C PHE A 131 -7.26 9.47 -11.55
N TYR A 132 -8.56 9.29 -11.78
CA TYR A 132 -9.32 8.18 -11.23
C TYR A 132 -8.82 6.83 -11.73
N GLU A 133 -8.63 6.67 -13.05
CA GLU A 133 -8.12 5.46 -13.67
C GLU A 133 -6.79 5.06 -13.05
N ASN A 134 -5.87 6.01 -12.91
CA ASN A 134 -4.57 5.76 -12.28
C ASN A 134 -4.66 5.33 -10.81
N LEU A 135 -5.59 5.92 -10.04
CA LEU A 135 -5.85 5.48 -8.66
C LEU A 135 -6.46 4.08 -8.63
N ASP A 136 -7.39 3.77 -9.54
CA ASP A 136 -8.01 2.44 -9.62
C ASP A 136 -6.96 1.38 -9.97
N GLU A 137 -6.16 1.59 -11.02
CA GLU A 137 -5.06 0.71 -11.42
C GLU A 137 -4.07 0.44 -10.27
N SER A 138 -3.71 1.48 -9.51
CA SER A 138 -2.84 1.35 -8.34
C SER A 138 -3.44 0.43 -7.27
N LEU A 139 -4.77 0.39 -7.14
CA LEU A 139 -5.47 -0.56 -6.27
C LEU A 139 -5.50 -1.99 -6.86
N ASP A 140 -5.49 -2.16 -8.18
CA ASP A 140 -5.51 -3.49 -8.83
C ASP A 140 -4.20 -4.23 -8.58
N GLN A 141 -3.08 -3.53 -8.70
CA GLN A 141 -1.76 -4.12 -8.45
C GLN A 141 -1.65 -4.70 -7.03
N GLN A 142 -2.13 -3.95 -6.03
CA GLN A 142 -2.14 -4.40 -4.63
C GLN A 142 -3.11 -5.56 -4.40
N ALA A 143 -4.27 -5.54 -5.06
CA ALA A 143 -5.25 -6.64 -5.01
C ALA A 143 -4.70 -7.93 -5.63
N ALA A 144 -3.91 -7.82 -6.70
CA ALA A 144 -3.29 -8.93 -7.39
C ALA A 144 -2.30 -9.65 -6.48
N VAL A 145 -1.37 -8.93 -5.85
CA VAL A 145 -0.39 -9.51 -4.92
C VAL A 145 -1.09 -10.26 -3.77
N LEU A 146 -2.05 -9.62 -3.09
CA LEU A 146 -2.76 -10.26 -1.99
C LEU A 146 -3.51 -11.53 -2.45
N SER A 147 -4.09 -11.50 -3.65
CA SER A 147 -4.75 -12.66 -4.24
C SER A 147 -3.78 -13.80 -4.54
N LEU A 148 -2.56 -13.51 -5.00
CA LEU A 148 -1.50 -14.50 -5.18
C LEU A 148 -1.07 -15.09 -3.84
N LEU A 149 -0.90 -14.27 -2.79
CA LEU A 149 -0.53 -14.75 -1.46
C LEU A 149 -1.62 -15.64 -0.84
N ILE A 150 -2.89 -15.32 -1.04
CA ILE A 150 -4.00 -16.18 -0.61
C ILE A 150 -4.00 -17.51 -1.38
N LYS A 151 -3.73 -17.50 -2.69
CA LYS A 151 -3.58 -18.73 -3.47
C LYS A 151 -2.38 -19.56 -2.99
N TYR A 152 -1.27 -18.92 -2.68
CA TYR A 152 -0.09 -19.57 -2.10
C TYR A 152 -0.43 -20.23 -0.75
N LYS A 153 -1.07 -19.50 0.17
CA LYS A 153 -1.55 -20.06 1.45
C LYS A 153 -2.36 -21.33 1.23
N ARG A 154 -3.33 -21.30 0.31
CA ARG A 154 -4.14 -22.48 -0.02
C ARG A 154 -3.30 -23.62 -0.61
N LYS A 155 -2.39 -23.31 -1.53
CA LYS A 155 -1.48 -24.31 -2.13
C LYS A 155 -0.68 -25.04 -1.06
N VAL A 156 -0.05 -24.27 -0.16
CA VAL A 156 0.74 -24.81 0.95
C VAL A 156 -0.13 -25.61 1.90
N GLU A 157 -1.23 -25.05 2.40
CA GLU A 157 -2.07 -25.71 3.40
C GLU A 157 -2.77 -26.98 2.87
N TRP A 158 -3.04 -27.07 1.57
CA TRP A 158 -3.76 -28.21 1.00
C TRP A 158 -2.85 -29.27 0.42
N PHE A 159 -1.74 -28.87 -0.21
CA PHE A 159 -0.95 -29.79 -1.03
C PHE A 159 0.51 -29.88 -0.60
N GLU A 160 1.09 -28.83 -0.04
CA GLU A 160 2.53 -28.74 0.20
C GLU A 160 2.86 -28.53 1.68
N ARG A 161 1.94 -28.88 2.59
CA ARG A 161 2.10 -28.63 4.03
C ARG A 161 3.36 -29.29 4.56
N ASP A 162 3.57 -30.56 4.23
CA ASP A 162 4.71 -31.34 4.71
C ASP A 162 6.03 -30.85 4.10
N ILE A 163 6.00 -30.38 2.85
CA ILE A 163 7.14 -29.77 2.17
C ILE A 163 7.52 -28.48 2.90
N ALA A 164 6.57 -27.56 3.09
CA ALA A 164 6.82 -26.31 3.80
C ALA A 164 7.23 -26.55 5.26
N HIS A 165 6.64 -27.54 5.94
CA HIS A 165 7.06 -27.94 7.28
C HIS A 165 8.52 -28.39 7.31
N SER A 166 8.95 -29.21 6.34
CA SER A 166 10.35 -29.64 6.25
C SER A 166 11.31 -28.47 5.97
N LEU A 167 10.93 -27.54 5.09
CA LEU A 167 11.71 -26.34 4.79
C LEU A 167 11.85 -25.40 6.00
N ALA A 168 10.88 -25.41 6.93
CA ALA A 168 10.97 -24.61 8.15
C ALA A 168 12.17 -25.01 9.03
N ALA A 169 12.64 -26.25 8.94
CA ALA A 169 13.87 -26.71 9.62
C ALA A 169 15.13 -26.04 9.06
N ASP A 170 15.13 -25.69 7.77
CA ASP A 170 16.21 -24.98 7.08
C ASP A 170 16.14 -23.46 7.29
N GLY A 171 15.08 -22.98 7.96
CA GLY A 171 14.91 -21.58 8.38
C GLY A 171 14.01 -20.74 7.47
N GLU A 172 13.81 -19.47 7.85
CA GLU A 172 12.90 -18.52 7.18
C GLU A 172 13.26 -18.31 5.71
N ARG A 173 14.55 -18.23 5.39
CA ARG A 173 15.04 -18.03 4.03
C ARG A 173 14.63 -19.15 3.06
N ALA A 174 14.51 -20.38 3.54
CA ALA A 174 14.06 -21.51 2.71
C ALA A 174 12.56 -21.38 2.37
N LEU A 175 11.75 -21.01 3.36
CA LEU A 175 10.31 -20.73 3.18
C LEU A 175 10.08 -19.50 2.30
N ALA A 176 10.89 -18.45 2.47
CA ALA A 176 10.86 -17.26 1.65
C ALA A 176 11.14 -17.59 0.18
N ARG A 177 12.20 -18.35 -0.11
CA ARG A 177 12.51 -18.83 -1.48
C ARG A 177 11.38 -19.66 -2.08
N HIS A 178 10.73 -20.52 -1.30
CA HIS A 178 9.58 -21.30 -1.76
C HIS A 178 8.41 -20.40 -2.17
N LEU A 179 8.13 -19.36 -1.39
CA LEU A 179 7.14 -18.34 -1.73
C LEU A 179 7.55 -17.55 -2.99
N TYR A 180 8.80 -17.14 -3.12
CA TYR A 180 9.27 -16.37 -4.27
C TYR A 180 9.22 -17.16 -5.56
N ALA A 181 9.63 -18.43 -5.53
CA ALA A 181 9.50 -19.32 -6.68
C ALA A 181 8.03 -19.39 -7.14
N TYR A 182 7.09 -19.54 -6.19
CA TYR A 182 5.67 -19.51 -6.52
C TYR A 182 5.24 -18.18 -7.14
N LEU A 183 5.60 -17.03 -6.55
CA LEU A 183 5.20 -15.71 -7.08
C LEU A 183 5.77 -15.47 -8.49
N PHE A 184 7.02 -15.87 -8.73
CA PHE A 184 7.66 -15.80 -10.03
C PHE A 184 6.93 -16.67 -11.06
N ASP A 185 6.59 -17.91 -10.71
CA ASP A 185 5.82 -18.82 -11.57
C ASP A 185 4.40 -18.29 -11.90
N GLN A 186 3.85 -17.39 -11.06
CA GLN A 186 2.58 -16.71 -11.32
C GLN A 186 2.74 -15.45 -12.18
N GLY A 187 3.95 -15.14 -12.65
CA GLY A 187 4.24 -13.98 -13.52
C GLY A 187 4.38 -12.66 -12.75
N LEU A 188 4.67 -12.71 -11.45
CA LEU A 188 5.01 -11.51 -10.70
C LEU A 188 6.49 -11.18 -10.93
N ASP A 189 6.75 -10.08 -11.63
CA ASP A 189 8.10 -9.57 -11.82
C ASP A 189 8.57 -8.84 -10.55
N PHE A 190 9.67 -9.29 -9.96
CA PHE A 190 10.31 -8.64 -8.83
C PHE A 190 11.83 -8.84 -8.91
N HIS A 191 12.56 -7.89 -8.36
CA HIS A 191 13.99 -7.98 -8.19
C HIS A 191 14.28 -8.43 -6.75
N ILE A 192 15.15 -9.42 -6.58
CA ILE A 192 15.67 -9.79 -5.26
C ILE A 192 16.96 -9.01 -5.08
N GLU A 193 16.89 -7.83 -4.45
CA GLU A 193 18.11 -7.07 -4.16
C GLU A 193 18.99 -7.80 -3.13
N PRO A 194 20.30 -7.92 -3.37
CA PRO A 194 21.22 -8.45 -2.38
C PRO A 194 21.62 -7.32 -1.41
N GLN A 195 21.07 -7.39 -0.19
CA GLN A 195 21.43 -6.59 1.00
C GLN A 195 20.89 -5.15 1.06
N SER A 196 20.01 -4.89 2.04
CA SER A 196 19.72 -3.52 2.52
C SER A 196 20.73 -3.11 3.61
N ALA A 197 20.95 -1.81 3.77
CA ALA A 197 21.83 -1.23 4.79
C ALA A 197 21.37 -1.46 6.25
N SER A 198 20.12 -1.92 6.46
CA SER A 198 19.51 -2.13 7.78
C SER A 198 19.31 -3.61 8.16
N GLY A 199 19.70 -4.55 7.30
CA GLY A 199 19.52 -6.00 7.47
C GLY A 199 18.94 -6.66 6.21
N GLU A 200 19.16 -7.98 6.05
CA GLU A 200 18.63 -8.74 4.90
C GLU A 200 17.09 -8.68 4.92
N ALA A 201 16.49 -8.01 3.95
CA ALA A 201 15.09 -8.18 3.61
C ALA A 201 14.97 -9.38 2.67
N ASP A 202 14.03 -10.29 2.92
CA ASP A 202 13.92 -11.52 2.13
C ASP A 202 13.41 -11.24 0.70
N LEU A 203 12.56 -10.23 0.50
CA LEU A 203 12.19 -9.71 -0.82
C LEU A 203 11.76 -8.25 -0.76
N VAL A 204 12.53 -7.40 -1.46
CA VAL A 204 12.09 -6.06 -1.77
C VAL A 204 12.29 -5.76 -3.23
N SER A 205 11.20 -5.40 -3.89
CA SER A 205 11.23 -4.77 -5.19
C SER A 205 10.65 -3.36 -5.07
N PRO A 206 10.86 -2.49 -6.08
CA PRO A 206 10.25 -1.16 -6.15
C PRO A 206 8.72 -1.15 -6.02
N ASP A 207 8.05 -2.31 -6.15
CA ASP A 207 6.59 -2.42 -6.12
C ASP A 207 6.06 -3.43 -5.09
N LEU A 208 6.94 -4.08 -4.32
CA LEU A 208 6.54 -5.09 -3.33
C LEU A 208 7.53 -5.18 -2.17
N VAL A 209 7.03 -4.97 -0.95
CA VAL A 209 7.72 -5.35 0.28
C VAL A 209 7.04 -6.57 0.89
N LEU A 210 7.79 -7.66 1.00
CA LEU A 210 7.31 -8.90 1.60
C LEU A 210 8.35 -9.48 2.54
N ASP A 211 7.92 -9.87 3.73
CA ASP A 211 8.76 -10.52 4.74
C ASP A 211 8.15 -11.85 5.18
N ALA A 212 8.99 -12.83 5.50
CA ALA A 212 8.57 -14.16 5.93
C ALA A 212 9.05 -14.43 7.36
N LYS A 213 8.14 -14.90 8.24
CA LYS A 213 8.47 -15.24 9.62
C LYS A 213 7.96 -16.62 9.99
N ILE A 214 8.71 -17.34 10.81
CA ILE A 214 8.23 -18.58 11.45
C ILE A 214 7.62 -18.22 12.80
N PHE A 215 6.46 -18.82 13.11
CA PHE A 215 5.85 -18.80 14.44
C PHE A 215 5.79 -20.24 14.99
N ASP A 216 6.41 -20.46 16.15
CA ASP A 216 6.45 -21.76 16.83
C ASP A 216 5.76 -21.75 18.22
N GLY A 217 5.19 -20.61 18.60
CA GLY A 217 4.47 -20.46 19.87
C GLY A 217 5.37 -20.35 21.11
N ASP A 218 6.69 -20.50 20.98
CA ASP A 218 7.62 -20.44 22.10
C ASP A 218 8.04 -18.99 22.39
N ALA A 219 7.67 -18.52 23.58
CA ALA A 219 7.97 -17.16 24.03
C ALA A 219 9.47 -16.83 24.12
N SER A 220 10.33 -17.84 24.24
CA SER A 220 11.79 -17.67 24.32
C SER A 220 12.49 -17.62 22.96
N SER A 221 11.80 -18.02 21.89
CA SER A 221 12.31 -18.06 20.52
C SER A 221 11.36 -17.34 19.56
N ARG A 222 10.53 -18.04 18.78
CA ARG A 222 9.72 -17.46 17.70
C ARG A 222 8.24 -17.29 18.07
N GLY A 223 8.02 -16.77 19.28
CA GLY A 223 6.69 -16.42 19.82
C GLY A 223 6.18 -15.03 19.40
N THR A 224 5.21 -14.48 20.14
CA THR A 224 4.54 -13.21 19.78
C THR A 224 5.48 -12.01 19.73
N ARG A 225 6.48 -11.93 20.63
CA ARG A 225 7.51 -10.87 20.62
C ARG A 225 8.31 -10.88 19.31
N TYR A 226 8.62 -12.06 18.79
CA TYR A 226 9.34 -12.22 17.54
C TYR A 226 8.52 -11.73 16.34
N ILE A 227 7.22 -12.05 16.30
CA ILE A 227 6.32 -11.54 15.26
C ILE A 227 6.15 -10.02 15.35
N LYS A 228 6.04 -9.46 16.55
CA LYS A 228 6.03 -8.00 16.76
C LYS A 228 7.29 -7.33 16.18
N HIS A 229 8.47 -7.94 16.35
CA HIS A 229 9.69 -7.48 15.72
C HIS A 229 9.62 -7.57 14.18
N GLY A 230 9.10 -8.66 13.63
CA GLY A 230 8.87 -8.79 12.18
C GLY A 230 7.93 -7.72 11.61
N VAL A 231 6.87 -7.34 12.34
CA VAL A 231 5.98 -6.24 11.95
C VAL A 231 6.74 -4.90 11.89
N ASN A 232 7.62 -4.63 12.86
CA ASN A 232 8.45 -3.43 12.85
C ASN A 232 9.49 -3.44 11.70
N GLN A 233 10.11 -4.58 11.46
CA GLN A 233 11.04 -4.79 10.34
C GLN A 233 10.34 -4.51 9.01
N LEU A 234 9.14 -5.06 8.81
CA LEU A 234 8.33 -4.81 7.64
C LEU A 234 7.94 -3.32 7.49
N MET A 235 7.56 -2.65 8.58
CA MET A 235 7.30 -1.20 8.56
C MET A 235 8.55 -0.43 8.09
N THR A 236 9.72 -0.78 8.61
CA THR A 236 11.00 -0.17 8.21
C THR A 236 11.23 -0.33 6.71
N TYR A 237 11.09 -1.54 6.17
CA TYR A 237 11.21 -1.78 4.74
C TYR A 237 10.18 -1.00 3.91
N THR A 238 8.92 -0.93 4.34
CA THR A 238 7.93 -0.12 3.64
C THR A 238 8.27 1.38 3.66
N ARG A 239 9.01 1.88 4.65
CA ARG A 239 9.53 3.26 4.67
C ARG A 239 10.71 3.41 3.74
N ASP A 240 11.71 2.54 3.86
CA ASP A 240 12.98 2.58 3.11
C ASP A 240 12.72 2.54 1.60
N PHE A 241 11.78 1.71 1.16
CA PHE A 241 11.43 1.53 -0.26
C PHE A 241 10.21 2.32 -0.70
N ASN A 242 9.73 3.27 0.12
CA ASN A 242 8.56 4.11 -0.13
C ASN A 242 7.29 3.31 -0.54
N GLN A 243 7.15 2.09 -0.04
CA GLN A 243 5.98 1.25 -0.32
C GLN A 243 4.86 1.54 0.66
N LEU A 244 3.64 1.46 0.15
CA LEU A 244 2.42 1.78 0.88
C LEU A 244 1.82 0.57 1.57
N VAL A 245 2.13 -0.59 1.02
CA VAL A 245 1.65 -1.88 1.48
C VAL A 245 2.85 -2.78 1.74
N GLY A 246 2.84 -3.42 2.90
CA GLY A 246 3.78 -4.48 3.23
C GLY A 246 3.03 -5.78 3.53
N TYR A 247 3.63 -6.92 3.21
CA TYR A 247 3.04 -8.23 3.46
C TYR A 247 3.95 -9.05 4.39
N LEU A 248 3.45 -9.42 5.57
CA LEU A 248 4.11 -10.35 6.47
C LEU A 248 3.48 -11.74 6.31
N VAL A 249 4.24 -12.70 5.80
CA VAL A 249 3.82 -14.09 5.68
C VAL A 249 4.35 -14.87 6.88
N ILE A 250 3.44 -15.31 7.75
CA ILE A 250 3.75 -15.97 9.02
C ILE A 250 3.46 -17.46 8.89
N TYR A 251 4.51 -18.27 8.87
CA TYR A 251 4.41 -19.72 8.83
C TYR A 251 4.24 -20.29 10.24
N ARG A 252 3.05 -20.78 10.54
CA ARG A 252 2.73 -21.39 11.84
C ARG A 252 3.15 -22.85 11.85
N THR A 253 4.06 -23.20 12.75
CA THR A 253 4.61 -24.56 12.90
C THR A 253 4.09 -25.28 14.15
N CYS A 254 3.35 -24.59 15.00
CA CYS A 254 2.83 -25.10 16.27
C CYS A 254 1.32 -25.42 16.25
N PRO A 255 0.83 -26.28 17.17
CA PRO A 255 -0.59 -26.57 17.32
C PRO A 255 -1.43 -25.37 17.80
N GLU A 256 -0.84 -24.47 18.57
CA GLU A 256 -1.48 -23.25 19.06
C GLU A 256 -1.84 -22.31 17.91
N ASP A 257 -2.95 -21.59 18.06
CA ASP A 257 -3.41 -20.60 17.09
C ASP A 257 -2.72 -19.24 17.29
N LEU A 258 -2.63 -18.47 16.22
CA LEU A 258 -2.19 -17.07 16.26
C LEU A 258 -3.33 -16.21 15.75
N GLN A 259 -3.88 -15.35 16.60
CA GLN A 259 -5.09 -14.60 16.32
C GLN A 259 -4.84 -13.10 16.32
N PHE A 260 -5.46 -12.45 15.34
CA PHE A 260 -5.48 -11.00 15.17
C PHE A 260 -6.94 -10.54 15.20
N PRO A 261 -7.53 -10.31 16.38
CA PRO A 261 -8.97 -10.10 16.55
C PRO A 261 -9.48 -8.79 15.97
N PHE A 262 -8.58 -7.96 15.45
CA PHE A 262 -8.87 -6.74 14.71
C PHE A 262 -9.11 -6.97 13.21
N ALA A 263 -8.92 -8.20 12.72
CA ALA A 263 -9.52 -8.61 11.47
C ALA A 263 -11.03 -8.65 11.68
N GLY A 264 -11.78 -7.74 11.05
CA GLY A 264 -13.24 -7.85 11.03
C GLY A 264 -13.66 -9.25 10.54
N SER A 265 -14.84 -9.73 10.96
CA SER A 265 -15.31 -11.10 10.67
C SER A 265 -15.33 -11.49 9.18
N ASP A 266 -15.24 -10.50 8.27
CA ASP A 266 -15.31 -10.67 6.82
C ASP A 266 -13.94 -10.51 6.11
N VAL A 267 -12.86 -10.32 6.86
CA VAL A 267 -11.49 -10.10 6.34
C VAL A 267 -10.76 -11.44 6.23
N LEU A 268 -10.17 -11.77 5.06
CA LEU A 268 -9.42 -13.03 4.88
C LEU A 268 -8.01 -12.95 5.44
N VAL A 269 -7.40 -11.76 5.44
CA VAL A 269 -6.05 -11.51 5.89
C VAL A 269 -6.06 -10.31 6.83
N PRO A 270 -5.77 -10.52 8.13
CA PRO A 270 -5.62 -9.44 9.09
C PRO A 270 -4.66 -8.36 8.60
N PHE A 271 -4.94 -7.10 8.93
CA PHE A 271 -4.04 -6.00 8.58
C PHE A 271 -4.02 -4.92 9.67
N VAL A 272 -2.93 -4.17 9.73
CA VAL A 272 -2.78 -2.97 10.57
C VAL A 272 -2.41 -1.78 9.69
N SER A 273 -2.97 -0.61 9.99
CA SER A 273 -2.59 0.64 9.32
C SER A 273 -1.87 1.57 10.29
N PHE A 274 -0.70 2.07 9.89
CA PHE A 274 0.12 2.96 10.71
C PHE A 274 0.93 3.90 9.81
N GLY A 275 0.93 5.20 10.11
CA GLY A 275 1.70 6.19 9.35
C GLY A 275 1.37 6.26 7.85
N GLY A 276 0.11 6.06 7.47
CA GLY A 276 -0.31 6.06 6.05
C GLY A 276 0.11 4.81 5.27
N LYS A 277 0.64 3.78 5.95
CA LYS A 277 1.00 2.49 5.37
C LYS A 277 0.10 1.38 5.91
N THR A 278 -0.13 0.34 5.12
CA THR A 278 -0.95 -0.83 5.48
C THR A 278 -0.09 -2.09 5.47
N LEU A 279 -0.06 -2.81 6.58
CA LEU A 279 0.66 -4.08 6.71
C LEU A 279 -0.33 -5.23 6.78
N TYR A 280 -0.30 -6.14 5.82
CA TYR A 280 -1.08 -7.38 5.81
C TYR A 280 -0.33 -8.50 6.54
N LEU A 281 -1.03 -9.26 7.37
CA LEU A 281 -0.48 -10.33 8.20
C LEU A 281 -1.12 -11.67 7.78
N LEU A 282 -0.45 -12.38 6.86
CA LEU A 282 -0.94 -13.63 6.31
C LEU A 282 -0.37 -14.82 7.09
N ILE A 283 -1.22 -15.54 7.81
CA ILE A 283 -0.81 -16.78 8.47
C ILE A 283 -0.90 -17.94 7.47
N VAL A 284 0.12 -18.79 7.38
CA VAL A 284 0.13 -20.04 6.61
C VAL A 284 0.36 -21.20 7.57
N ASP A 285 -0.62 -22.10 7.66
CA ASP A 285 -0.58 -23.22 8.61
C ASP A 285 0.20 -24.42 8.07
N ILE A 286 1.43 -24.56 8.57
CA ILE A 286 2.35 -25.65 8.23
C ILE A 286 2.59 -26.61 9.40
N CYS A 287 1.77 -26.57 10.44
CA CYS A 287 1.90 -27.49 11.57
C CYS A 287 1.61 -28.93 11.13
N SER A 288 2.58 -29.84 11.31
CA SER A 288 2.34 -31.28 11.20
C SER A 288 1.48 -31.73 12.37
N HIS A 289 0.25 -32.13 12.12
CA HIS A 289 -0.63 -32.55 13.20
C HIS A 289 -0.67 -34.07 13.35
N GLU A 290 -0.01 -34.59 14.39
CA GLU A 290 0.06 -36.03 14.65
C GLU A 290 -1.30 -36.66 15.03
N ARG A 291 -2.21 -35.88 15.62
CA ARG A 291 -3.54 -36.35 16.06
C ARG A 291 -4.64 -35.75 15.19
N PRO A 292 -5.76 -36.46 14.93
CA PRO A 292 -6.91 -35.88 14.22
C PRO A 292 -7.56 -34.77 15.07
N ALA A 293 -8.19 -33.79 14.41
CA ALA A 293 -8.77 -32.60 15.06
C ALA A 293 -9.69 -32.92 16.25
N SER A 294 -10.49 -34.00 16.16
CA SER A 294 -11.39 -34.47 17.21
C SER A 294 -10.70 -34.95 18.50
N LYS A 295 -9.37 -35.14 18.48
CA LYS A 295 -8.57 -35.62 19.63
C LYS A 295 -7.57 -34.59 20.17
N ARG A 296 -7.60 -33.33 19.69
CA ARG A 296 -6.61 -32.30 20.04
C ARG A 296 -6.94 -31.46 21.28
N GLY A 297 -8.12 -31.64 21.88
CA GLY A 297 -8.55 -30.83 23.02
C GLY A 297 -8.92 -29.40 22.63
N ALA A 298 -9.05 -28.52 23.62
CA ALA A 298 -9.36 -27.10 23.39
C ALA A 298 -8.18 -26.38 22.70
N LEU A 299 -8.49 -25.58 21.67
CA LEU A 299 -7.48 -24.80 20.95
C LEU A 299 -6.98 -23.67 21.84
N ARG A 300 -5.67 -23.65 22.10
CA ARG A 300 -4.98 -22.53 22.74
C ARG A 300 -4.63 -21.50 21.67
N ALA A 301 -4.85 -20.22 21.96
CA ALA A 301 -4.59 -19.13 21.02
C ALA A 301 -3.66 -18.08 21.64
N HIS A 302 -2.72 -17.59 20.83
CA HIS A 302 -1.93 -16.40 21.08
C HIS A 302 -2.62 -15.23 20.39
N VAL A 303 -3.07 -14.26 21.18
CA VAL A 303 -3.80 -13.10 20.67
C VAL A 303 -2.85 -11.90 20.57
N MET A 304 -2.87 -11.21 19.44
CA MET A 304 -2.17 -9.93 19.26
C MET A 304 -3.17 -8.87 18.84
N ASP A 305 -3.39 -7.86 19.70
CA ASP A 305 -4.34 -6.79 19.45
C ASP A 305 -3.71 -5.62 18.67
N THR A 306 -4.55 -4.74 18.10
CA THR A 306 -4.07 -3.56 17.35
C THR A 306 -3.28 -2.59 18.21
N PRO A 307 -3.71 -2.23 19.44
CA PRO A 307 -2.95 -1.31 20.29
C PRO A 307 -1.53 -1.83 20.59
N ASP A 308 -1.42 -3.14 20.79
CA ASP A 308 -0.15 -3.83 21.01
C ASP A 308 0.81 -3.71 19.83
N LEU A 309 0.31 -3.83 18.60
CA LEU A 309 1.12 -3.65 17.39
C LEU A 309 1.45 -2.18 17.14
N ILE A 310 0.51 -1.26 17.37
CA ILE A 310 0.74 0.19 17.24
C ILE A 310 1.78 0.68 18.25
N ALA A 311 1.77 0.18 19.48
CA ALA A 311 2.75 0.54 20.51
C ALA A 311 4.18 0.24 20.04
N VAL A 312 4.41 -0.98 19.52
CA VAL A 312 5.70 -1.40 18.96
C VAL A 312 6.15 -0.50 17.81
N LEU A 313 5.23 -0.16 16.91
CA LEU A 313 5.52 0.73 15.77
C LEU A 313 5.79 2.18 16.19
N THR A 314 5.20 2.62 17.31
CA THR A 314 5.39 3.96 17.87
C THR A 314 6.73 4.06 18.59
N GLU A 315 7.06 3.09 19.46
CA GLU A 315 8.34 3.02 20.19
C GLU A 315 9.53 3.02 19.23
N ALA A 316 9.47 2.23 18.16
CA ALA A 316 10.51 2.20 17.14
C ALA A 316 10.69 3.53 16.40
N THR A 317 9.62 4.32 16.25
CA THR A 317 9.69 5.64 15.59
C THR A 317 10.34 6.69 16.50
N VAL A 318 10.19 6.57 17.83
CA VAL A 318 10.83 7.47 18.81
C VAL A 318 12.33 7.18 18.92
N GLU A 319 12.74 5.91 18.96
CA GLU A 319 14.16 5.53 19.02
C GLU A 319 14.94 5.95 17.76
N GLN A 320 14.30 5.93 16.58
CA GLN A 320 14.89 6.44 15.33
C GLN A 320 15.03 7.97 15.31
N ALA A 321 14.20 8.71 16.04
CA ALA A 321 14.28 10.18 16.13
C ALA A 321 15.37 10.66 17.12
N ASP A 322 15.66 9.87 18.16
CA ASP A 322 16.66 10.19 19.19
C ASP A 322 18.08 9.69 18.90
N SER A 323 18.31 9.03 17.75
CA SER A 323 19.65 8.64 17.31
C SER A 323 20.40 9.84 16.67
N PRO A 324 21.49 10.35 17.27
CA PRO A 324 22.22 11.48 16.68
C PRO A 324 22.87 11.06 15.36
N ARG A 325 22.66 11.85 14.31
CA ARG A 325 23.36 11.71 13.02
C ARG A 325 24.86 11.95 13.25
N GLU A 326 25.63 10.90 13.45
CA GLU A 326 27.09 10.95 13.30
C GLU A 326 27.43 11.06 11.81
N SER A 327 27.48 12.29 11.30
CA SER A 327 28.19 12.62 10.07
C SER A 327 28.56 14.10 10.06
N ASP A 328 29.67 14.43 10.72
CA ASP A 328 30.49 15.61 10.38
C ASP A 328 31.95 15.29 10.73
N ALA A 329 32.54 14.37 9.97
CA ALA A 329 34.00 14.26 9.91
C ALA A 329 34.49 15.27 8.86
N GLN A 330 35.02 16.40 9.36
CA GLN A 330 35.70 17.43 8.57
C GLN A 330 36.88 16.84 7.76
N PRO A 331 37.16 17.36 6.56
CA PRO A 331 38.36 16.99 5.83
C PRO A 331 39.58 17.69 6.47
N SER A 332 40.54 16.90 6.93
CA SER A 332 41.87 17.37 7.32
C SER A 332 42.68 17.74 6.09
N ASN A 333 43.11 19.00 6.03
CA ASN A 333 44.23 19.47 5.22
C ASN A 333 45.49 18.64 5.53
N VAL A 334 46.12 18.05 4.50
CA VAL A 334 47.56 18.19 4.14
C VAL A 334 47.71 17.90 2.66
#